data_AF-A0A6C0UFM4-F1
#
_entry.id   AF-A0A6C0UFM4-F1
#
_cell.length_a   1.000
_cell.length_b   1.000
_cell.length_c   1.000
_cell.angle_alpha   90.00
_cell.angle_beta   90.00
_cell.angle_gamma   90.00
#
_symmetry.space_group_name_H-M   'P 1'
#
loop_
_entity.id
_entity.type
_entity.pdbx_description
1 polymer ?
#
loop_
_entity_poly.entity_id
_entity_poly.type
_entity_poly.pdbx_seq_one_letter_code
_entity_poly.pdbx_strand_id
1 'polypeptide(L)'
;MSSSLRTGIRTGLNRPGVFGVVAAALTLEFLSRVVVGALWNPLTAVFLPPFFGALVLGGAFPVVCTVATGDDASWITFPTTVGARWPSLLAFAVIGHLVALVAGTGLFLVCDTAIRFVLYAVIGEHLPAGFVVYLPMVGVSSGTLVAWALLPSALAPLLDEEAVRPGLHVALRSIVAAVIESPRRTALLLSSHAVVAVAVAGSAVTGLVYTGGISSFLRLAIVGGGLALLSGTVLFHFVYAIHAASPVTARTVTATVPVRRLAVAALLCLSLVAGAGAVRVTETRPIDTAPDPLPDNPTGAYTVALENTGRANHVSVVTSNVSGEDRFTGRYRAVDRRNRRYLDRTVISAPKLTTRTTLYGSSGVVAYDTRSVDGLPLNALEGDFDVVAAAPGYWTVRQGTDDSGAGGRFALPMPRTGEWTVANRSDSHLTLVLTGDSAYEAVFGYTPASGGVSVEDARLRMVVETERGVVSGGNATIRTDDSTGATANESSNTTTAAANAANRTVTRFRYDVRVDTAVEQPDALGSPTLSEWVWRLFAY
;
A
#
# COMPACT_ATOMS: atom_id res chain seq x y z
N MET A 1 36.18 -16.07 8.64
CA MET A 1 35.49 -16.28 7.36
C MET A 1 35.41 -17.79 7.13
N SER A 2 34.21 -18.39 7.02
CA SER A 2 34.09 -19.86 6.92
C SER A 2 34.71 -20.37 5.61
N SER A 3 35.25 -21.60 5.62
CA SER A 3 35.81 -22.26 4.44
C SER A 3 34.81 -22.30 3.28
N SER A 4 33.54 -22.61 3.58
CA SER A 4 32.45 -22.64 2.60
C SER A 4 32.19 -21.31 1.91
N LEU A 5 32.31 -20.19 2.62
CA LEU A 5 32.10 -18.86 2.05
C LEU A 5 33.23 -18.48 1.10
N ARG A 6 34.48 -18.81 1.45
CA ARG A 6 35.64 -18.63 0.56
C ARG A 6 35.51 -19.49 -0.69
N THR A 7 35.16 -20.77 -0.54
CA THR A 7 34.98 -21.70 -1.66
C THR A 7 33.82 -21.27 -2.55
N GLY A 8 32.67 -20.92 -1.97
CA GLY A 8 31.51 -20.44 -2.72
C GLY A 8 31.81 -19.18 -3.54
N ILE A 9 32.50 -18.19 -2.94
CA ILE A 9 32.93 -16.99 -3.67
C ILE A 9 33.89 -17.35 -4.80
N ARG A 10 34.87 -18.24 -4.55
CA ARG A 10 35.82 -18.69 -5.58
C ARG A 10 35.10 -19.39 -6.73
N THR A 11 34.16 -20.28 -6.43
CA THR A 11 33.35 -20.98 -7.44
C THR A 11 32.54 -19.97 -8.25
N GLY A 12 31.88 -19.02 -7.57
CA GLY A 12 31.11 -17.98 -8.23
C GLY A 12 31.95 -17.11 -9.18
N LEU A 13 33.15 -16.71 -8.76
CA LEU A 13 34.04 -15.87 -9.58
C LEU A 13 34.65 -16.61 -10.77
N ASN A 14 34.94 -17.91 -10.65
CA ASN A 14 35.78 -18.62 -11.61
C ASN A 14 35.03 -19.63 -12.50
N ARG A 15 33.72 -19.84 -12.28
CA ARG A 15 32.95 -20.87 -13.01
C ARG A 15 31.73 -20.23 -13.69
N PRO A 16 31.88 -19.75 -14.94
CA PRO A 16 30.80 -19.04 -15.66
C PRO A 16 29.57 -19.92 -15.92
N GLY A 17 29.73 -21.24 -16.00
CA GLY A 17 28.60 -22.17 -16.12
C GLY A 17 27.61 -22.08 -14.94
N VAL A 18 28.10 -21.83 -13.72
CA VAL A 18 27.23 -21.65 -12.54
C VAL A 18 26.40 -20.38 -12.68
N PHE A 19 27.01 -19.29 -13.16
CA PHE A 19 26.30 -18.03 -13.42
C PHE A 19 25.25 -18.21 -14.52
N GLY A 20 25.59 -18.89 -15.61
CA GLY A 20 24.65 -19.16 -16.71
C GLY A 20 23.41 -19.92 -16.26
N VAL A 21 23.57 -20.93 -15.40
CA VAL A 21 22.44 -21.69 -14.83
C VAL A 21 21.58 -20.83 -13.92
N VAL A 22 22.19 -20.01 -13.05
CA VAL A 22 21.45 -19.10 -12.17
C VAL A 22 20.69 -18.05 -12.96
N ALA A 23 21.34 -17.43 -13.95
CA ALA A 23 20.72 -16.45 -14.83
C ALA A 23 19.56 -17.05 -15.63
N ALA A 24 19.72 -18.26 -16.17
CA ALA A 24 18.66 -18.95 -16.90
C ALA A 24 17.46 -19.25 -15.98
N ALA A 25 17.72 -19.81 -14.78
CA ALA A 25 16.68 -20.11 -13.80
C ALA A 25 15.87 -18.85 -13.43
N LEU A 26 16.55 -17.79 -13.00
CA LEU A 26 15.90 -16.56 -12.56
C LEU A 26 15.19 -15.82 -13.70
N THR A 27 15.72 -15.87 -14.92
CA THR A 27 15.07 -15.26 -16.09
C THR A 27 13.78 -15.98 -16.43
N LEU A 28 13.78 -17.33 -16.47
CA LEU A 28 12.57 -18.11 -16.72
C LEU A 28 11.52 -17.91 -15.62
N GLU A 29 11.97 -17.87 -14.36
CA GLU A 29 11.12 -17.54 -13.21
C GLU A 29 10.53 -16.14 -13.27
N PHE A 30 11.32 -15.16 -13.71
CA PHE A 30 10.85 -13.79 -13.90
C PHE A 30 9.81 -13.70 -15.02
N LEU A 31 10.12 -14.26 -16.18
CA LEU A 31 9.20 -14.25 -17.33
C LEU A 31 7.88 -14.94 -17.01
N SER A 32 7.92 -16.10 -16.35
CA SER A 32 6.69 -16.81 -15.95
C SER A 32 5.83 -15.99 -14.98
N ARG A 33 6.45 -15.31 -14.00
CA ARG A 33 5.73 -14.40 -13.10
C ARG A 33 5.16 -13.18 -13.80
N VAL A 34 5.90 -12.59 -14.75
CA VAL A 34 5.39 -11.47 -15.57
C VAL A 34 4.18 -11.92 -16.38
N VAL A 35 4.22 -13.09 -17.02
CA VAL A 35 3.11 -13.64 -17.80
C VAL A 35 1.89 -13.91 -16.92
N VAL A 36 2.05 -14.61 -15.79
CA VAL A 36 0.95 -14.89 -14.85
C VAL A 36 0.37 -13.60 -14.27
N GLY A 37 1.25 -12.68 -13.85
CA GLY A 37 0.85 -11.39 -13.30
C GLY A 37 0.09 -10.50 -14.29
N ALA A 38 0.49 -10.53 -15.57
CA ALA A 38 -0.17 -9.78 -16.64
C ALA A 38 -1.51 -10.40 -17.09
N LEU A 39 -1.62 -11.73 -17.09
CA LEU A 39 -2.84 -12.43 -17.53
C LEU A 39 -3.94 -12.47 -16.48
N TRP A 40 -3.59 -12.48 -15.19
CA TRP A 40 -4.56 -12.64 -14.10
C TRP A 40 -4.51 -11.46 -13.12
N ASN A 41 -3.46 -11.38 -12.31
CA ASN A 41 -3.24 -10.30 -11.35
C ASN A 41 -1.79 -10.36 -10.82
N PRO A 42 -1.10 -9.22 -10.59
CA PRO A 42 0.24 -9.23 -9.99
C PRO A 42 0.37 -10.02 -8.68
N LEU A 43 -0.69 -10.10 -7.86
CA LEU A 43 -0.76 -10.92 -6.64
C LEU A 43 -0.63 -12.41 -6.92
N THR A 44 -1.19 -12.92 -8.02
CA THR A 44 -1.12 -14.36 -8.33
C THR A 44 0.30 -14.82 -8.65
N ALA A 45 1.16 -13.91 -9.13
CA ALA A 45 2.57 -14.20 -9.37
C ALA A 45 3.35 -14.53 -8.08
N VAL A 46 2.93 -14.02 -6.93
CA VAL A 46 3.52 -14.37 -5.62
C VAL A 46 3.21 -15.82 -5.25
N PHE A 47 2.04 -16.32 -5.61
CA PHE A 47 1.62 -17.70 -5.35
C PHE A 47 2.25 -18.71 -6.30
N LEU A 48 2.84 -18.28 -7.42
CA LEU A 48 3.49 -19.16 -8.38
C LEU A 48 4.76 -19.79 -7.76
N PRO A 49 4.81 -21.13 -7.58
CA PRO A 49 6.01 -21.81 -7.10
C PRO A 49 7.18 -21.63 -8.07
N PRO A 50 8.44 -21.64 -7.59
CA PRO A 50 9.61 -21.48 -8.44
C PRO A 50 9.95 -22.80 -9.16
N PHE A 51 9.12 -23.18 -10.13
CA PHE A 51 9.27 -24.42 -10.90
C PHE A 51 10.58 -24.51 -11.69
N PHE A 52 10.91 -23.49 -12.47
CA PHE A 52 12.14 -23.41 -13.23
C PHE A 52 13.35 -23.30 -12.31
N GLY A 53 13.25 -22.56 -11.21
CA GLY A 53 14.27 -22.49 -10.17
C GLY A 53 14.56 -23.87 -9.58
N ALA A 54 13.52 -24.59 -9.16
CA ALA A 54 13.67 -25.93 -8.60
C ALA A 54 14.21 -26.94 -9.63
N LEU A 55 13.73 -26.91 -10.88
CA LEU A 55 14.20 -27.83 -11.92
C LEU A 55 15.64 -27.53 -12.35
N VAL A 56 15.94 -26.27 -12.66
CA VAL A 56 17.25 -25.86 -13.19
C VAL A 56 18.31 -25.84 -12.09
N LEU A 57 18.06 -25.17 -10.97
CA LEU A 57 19.03 -25.13 -9.86
C LEU A 57 19.09 -26.45 -9.13
N GLY A 58 17.95 -27.10 -8.84
CA GLY A 58 17.94 -28.41 -8.18
C GLY A 58 18.61 -29.49 -9.03
N GLY A 59 18.36 -29.51 -10.34
CA GLY A 59 19.03 -30.45 -11.25
C GLY A 59 20.52 -30.17 -11.40
N ALA A 60 20.94 -28.90 -11.38
CA ALA A 60 22.36 -28.52 -11.49
C ALA A 60 23.11 -28.66 -10.15
N PHE A 61 22.39 -28.78 -9.02
CA PHE A 61 22.98 -28.78 -7.69
C PHE A 61 24.11 -29.83 -7.52
N PRO A 62 23.96 -31.11 -7.95
CA PRO A 62 25.04 -32.09 -7.84
C PRO A 62 26.30 -31.69 -8.62
N VAL A 63 26.13 -31.12 -9.82
CA VAL A 63 27.22 -30.64 -10.67
C VAL A 63 27.93 -29.47 -10.01
N VAL A 64 27.21 -28.54 -9.39
CA VAL A 64 27.84 -27.38 -8.74
C VAL A 64 28.55 -27.79 -7.44
N CYS A 65 28.04 -28.80 -6.72
CA CYS A 65 28.73 -29.38 -5.57
C CYS A 65 30.09 -29.98 -5.96
N THR A 66 30.16 -30.76 -7.05
CA THR A 66 31.43 -31.34 -7.53
C THR A 66 32.39 -30.27 -8.07
N VAL A 67 31.87 -29.25 -8.76
CA VAL A 67 32.69 -28.08 -9.15
C VAL A 67 33.26 -27.34 -7.92
N ALA A 68 32.49 -27.25 -6.83
CA ALA A 68 32.90 -26.58 -5.61
C ALA A 68 33.97 -27.36 -4.81
N THR A 69 34.06 -28.68 -4.96
CA THR A 69 35.17 -29.49 -4.41
C THR A 69 36.46 -29.37 -5.22
N GLY A 70 36.40 -28.74 -6.39
CA GLY A 70 37.55 -28.52 -7.27
C GLY A 70 37.67 -29.54 -8.40
N ASP A 71 36.72 -30.47 -8.52
CA ASP A 71 36.70 -31.49 -9.55
C ASP A 71 36.12 -30.95 -10.86
N ASP A 72 36.52 -31.55 -11.98
CA ASP A 72 35.89 -31.27 -13.26
C ASP A 72 34.56 -32.02 -13.36
N ALA A 73 33.48 -31.26 -13.30
CA ALA A 73 32.13 -31.80 -13.41
C ALA A 73 31.63 -31.77 -14.85
N SER A 74 31.05 -32.87 -15.30
CA SER A 74 30.37 -32.92 -16.58
C SER A 74 28.96 -32.36 -16.46
N TRP A 75 28.67 -31.26 -17.16
CA TRP A 75 27.32 -30.69 -17.27
C TRP A 75 26.33 -31.62 -17.99
N ILE A 76 26.80 -32.74 -18.56
CA ILE A 76 25.96 -33.75 -19.23
C ILE A 76 25.06 -34.49 -18.23
N THR A 77 25.40 -34.54 -16.94
CA THR A 77 24.56 -35.18 -15.91
C THR A 77 23.39 -34.31 -15.45
N PHE A 78 23.34 -33.04 -15.85
CA PHE A 78 22.24 -32.14 -15.49
C PHE A 78 20.89 -32.59 -16.09
N PRO A 79 20.75 -32.80 -17.42
CA PRO A 79 19.48 -33.22 -18.01
C PRO A 79 18.99 -34.58 -17.48
N THR A 80 19.92 -35.51 -17.20
CA THR A 80 19.57 -36.84 -16.67
C THR A 80 19.01 -36.74 -15.24
N THR A 81 19.59 -35.89 -14.40
CA THR A 81 19.10 -35.62 -13.03
C THR A 81 17.69 -35.03 -13.08
N VAL A 82 17.45 -34.04 -13.94
CA VAL A 82 16.12 -33.45 -14.12
C VAL A 82 15.13 -34.50 -14.63
N GLY A 83 15.47 -35.26 -15.67
CA GLY A 83 14.59 -36.29 -16.23
C GLY A 83 14.20 -37.38 -15.21
N ALA A 84 15.13 -37.78 -14.35
CA ALA A 84 14.87 -38.80 -13.33
C ALA A 84 14.12 -38.27 -12.10
N ARG A 85 14.28 -36.98 -11.76
CA ARG A 85 13.82 -36.41 -10.46
C ARG A 85 12.81 -35.27 -10.58
N TRP A 86 12.31 -34.95 -11.78
CA TRP A 86 11.36 -33.85 -11.98
C TRP A 86 10.11 -33.91 -11.08
N PRO A 87 9.49 -35.07 -10.77
CA PRO A 87 8.30 -35.09 -9.91
C PRO A 87 8.63 -34.66 -8.49
N SER A 88 9.76 -35.12 -7.95
CA SER A 88 10.27 -34.74 -6.62
C SER A 88 10.63 -33.26 -6.57
N LEU A 89 11.30 -32.74 -7.60
CA LEU A 89 11.66 -31.32 -7.68
C LEU A 89 10.43 -30.41 -7.79
N LEU A 90 9.40 -30.80 -8.54
CA LEU A 90 8.13 -30.06 -8.59
C LEU A 90 7.37 -30.12 -7.26
N ALA A 91 7.27 -31.30 -6.65
CA ALA A 91 6.63 -31.44 -5.34
C ALA A 91 7.35 -30.57 -4.29
N PHE A 92 8.68 -30.56 -4.33
CA PHE A 92 9.50 -29.70 -3.49
C PHE A 92 9.29 -28.21 -3.79
N ALA A 93 9.19 -27.82 -5.07
CA ALA A 93 8.87 -26.45 -5.45
C ALA A 93 7.54 -26.00 -4.85
N VAL A 94 6.48 -26.79 -5.00
CA VAL A 94 5.14 -26.47 -4.51
C VAL A 94 5.11 -26.40 -2.98
N ILE A 95 5.55 -27.47 -2.31
CA ILE A 95 5.45 -27.58 -0.85
C ILE A 95 6.42 -26.60 -0.17
N GLY A 96 7.65 -26.51 -0.68
CA GLY A 96 8.64 -25.55 -0.22
C GLY A 96 8.16 -24.10 -0.38
N HIS A 97 7.52 -23.78 -1.50
CA HIS A 97 6.95 -22.45 -1.73
C HIS A 97 5.79 -22.14 -0.77
N LEU A 98 4.88 -23.08 -0.55
CA LEU A 98 3.78 -22.90 0.41
C LEU A 98 4.32 -22.65 1.83
N VAL A 99 5.31 -23.42 2.27
CA VAL A 99 5.97 -23.21 3.57
C VAL A 99 6.67 -21.86 3.62
N ALA A 100 7.41 -21.49 2.56
CA ALA A 100 8.12 -20.22 2.48
C ALA A 100 7.16 -19.02 2.47
N LEU A 101 6.01 -19.12 1.78
CA LEU A 101 4.97 -18.09 1.77
C LEU A 101 4.36 -17.89 3.15
N VAL A 102 4.02 -18.98 3.85
CA VAL A 102 3.46 -18.91 5.21
C VAL A 102 4.48 -18.31 6.18
N ALA A 103 5.74 -18.78 6.12
CA ALA A 103 6.81 -18.26 6.97
C ALA A 103 7.13 -16.79 6.66
N GLY A 104 7.23 -16.43 5.38
CA GLY A 104 7.49 -15.07 4.91
C GLY A 104 6.38 -14.10 5.27
N THR A 105 5.12 -14.52 5.11
CA THR A 105 3.94 -13.74 5.52
C THR A 105 3.91 -13.55 7.03
N GLY A 106 4.13 -14.61 7.80
CA GLY A 106 4.17 -14.53 9.26
C GLY A 106 5.27 -13.59 9.76
N LEU A 107 6.49 -13.72 9.20
CA LEU A 107 7.61 -12.83 9.54
C LEU A 107 7.30 -11.38 9.18
N PHE A 108 6.75 -11.14 7.99
CA PHE A 108 6.32 -9.80 7.57
C PHE A 108 5.30 -9.24 8.56
N LEU A 109 4.24 -9.97 8.88
CA LEU A 109 3.19 -9.48 9.78
C LEU A 109 3.76 -9.11 11.15
N VAL A 110 4.63 -9.93 11.74
CA VAL A 110 5.21 -9.64 13.06
C VAL A 110 6.13 -8.41 12.99
N CYS A 111 7.07 -8.38 12.04
CA CYS A 111 8.03 -7.28 11.91
C CYS A 111 7.37 -5.95 11.52
N ASP A 112 6.51 -5.96 10.50
CA ASP A 112 5.82 -4.77 10.02
C ASP A 112 4.85 -4.23 11.08
N THR A 113 4.21 -5.09 11.89
CA THR A 113 3.34 -4.61 12.98
C THR A 113 4.15 -3.86 14.03
N ALA A 114 5.31 -4.37 14.43
CA ALA A 114 6.20 -3.69 15.37
C ALA A 114 6.76 -2.38 14.79
N ILE A 115 7.21 -2.39 13.52
CA ILE A 115 7.73 -1.21 12.83
C ILE A 115 6.66 -0.13 12.74
N ARG A 116 5.45 -0.47 12.28
CA ARG A 116 4.34 0.48 12.17
C ARG A 116 3.95 1.04 13.53
N PHE A 117 3.92 0.22 14.58
CA PHE A 117 3.68 0.69 15.94
C PHE A 117 4.68 1.78 16.35
N VAL A 118 5.98 1.56 16.12
CA VAL A 118 7.03 2.55 16.39
C VAL A 118 6.89 3.78 15.51
N LEU A 119 6.65 3.63 14.20
CA LEU A 119 6.50 4.75 13.27
C LEU A 119 5.30 5.62 13.65
N TYR A 120 4.16 5.02 14.01
CA TYR A 120 3.00 5.78 14.47
C TYR A 120 3.28 6.49 15.80
N ALA A 121 3.99 5.85 16.73
CA ALA A 121 4.35 6.48 18.01
C ALA A 121 5.32 7.66 17.85
N VAL A 122 6.20 7.64 16.84
CA VAL A 122 7.19 8.70 16.60
C VAL A 122 6.65 9.82 15.71
N ILE A 123 5.92 9.47 14.65
CA ILE A 123 5.53 10.41 13.60
C ILE A 123 4.15 11.02 13.89
N GLY A 124 3.25 10.29 14.57
CA GLY A 124 1.86 10.75 14.84
C GLY A 124 0.97 10.86 13.60
N GLU A 125 1.54 10.86 12.39
CA GLU A 125 0.83 11.01 11.11
C GLU A 125 0.51 9.69 10.41
N HIS A 126 -0.22 9.78 9.29
CA HIS A 126 -0.55 8.64 8.44
C HIS A 126 0.62 8.21 7.58
N LEU A 127 0.83 6.90 7.47
CA LEU A 127 1.74 6.35 6.47
C LEU A 127 1.21 6.66 5.05
N PRO A 128 2.08 7.05 4.10
CA PRO A 128 1.68 7.27 2.73
C PRO A 128 0.97 6.05 2.12
N ALA A 129 -0.03 6.24 1.26
CA ALA A 129 -0.76 5.11 0.65
C ALA A 129 0.18 4.15 -0.08
N GLY A 130 1.24 4.67 -0.73
CA GLY A 130 2.27 3.84 -1.34
C GLY A 130 2.96 2.90 -0.34
N PHE A 131 3.28 3.37 0.86
CA PHE A 131 3.86 2.51 1.90
C PHE A 131 2.88 1.40 2.30
N VAL A 132 1.60 1.73 2.46
CA VAL A 132 0.56 0.78 2.87
C VAL A 132 0.28 -0.29 1.79
N VAL A 133 0.31 0.10 0.52
CA VAL A 133 -0.01 -0.77 -0.63
C VAL A 133 1.18 -1.65 -1.02
N TYR A 134 2.39 -1.08 -1.13
CA TYR A 134 3.53 -1.77 -1.74
C TYR A 134 4.37 -2.54 -0.72
N LEU A 135 4.48 -2.06 0.52
CA LEU A 135 5.33 -2.69 1.51
C LEU A 135 4.93 -4.14 1.82
N PRO A 136 3.64 -4.52 1.93
CA PRO A 136 3.25 -5.92 2.10
C PRO A 136 3.75 -6.82 0.99
N MET A 137 3.68 -6.38 -0.27
CA MET A 137 4.15 -7.15 -1.41
C MET A 137 5.65 -7.38 -1.34
N VAL A 138 6.41 -6.30 -1.10
CA VAL A 138 7.87 -6.35 -1.00
C VAL A 138 8.29 -7.18 0.21
N GLY A 139 7.63 -6.99 1.34
CA GLY A 139 7.91 -7.66 2.61
C GLY A 139 7.61 -9.16 2.56
N VAL A 140 6.45 -9.57 2.06
CA VAL A 140 6.09 -11.00 1.89
C VAL A 140 7.02 -11.65 0.88
N SER A 141 7.30 -11.01 -0.26
CA SER A 141 8.22 -11.56 -1.27
C SER A 141 9.64 -11.71 -0.72
N SER A 142 10.14 -10.70 -0.01
CA SER A 142 11.45 -10.73 0.64
C SER A 142 11.52 -11.81 1.73
N GLY A 143 10.50 -11.90 2.59
CA GLY A 143 10.41 -12.92 3.62
C GLY A 143 10.34 -14.33 3.04
N THR A 144 9.61 -14.50 1.93
CA THR A 144 9.54 -15.77 1.19
C THR A 144 10.91 -16.13 0.62
N LEU A 145 11.63 -15.19 0.00
CA LEU A 145 12.98 -15.41 -0.51
C LEU A 145 13.96 -15.78 0.60
N VAL A 146 13.87 -15.15 1.78
CA VAL A 146 14.68 -15.50 2.95
C VAL A 146 14.33 -16.90 3.46
N ALA A 147 13.03 -17.26 3.53
CA ALA A 147 12.61 -18.59 3.95
C ALA A 147 13.12 -19.70 3.01
N TRP A 148 13.26 -19.40 1.71
CA TRP A 148 13.89 -20.30 0.74
C TRP A 148 15.35 -20.63 1.05
N ALA A 149 16.07 -19.84 1.86
CA ALA A 149 17.45 -20.13 2.26
C ALA A 149 17.61 -21.46 3.03
N LEU A 150 16.53 -21.95 3.63
CA LEU A 150 16.53 -23.19 4.41
C LEU A 150 16.35 -24.43 3.55
N LEU A 151 15.85 -24.27 2.32
CA LEU A 151 15.45 -25.37 1.44
C LEU A 151 16.63 -26.09 0.75
N PRO A 152 17.78 -25.47 0.44
CA PRO A 152 18.91 -26.17 -0.18
C PRO A 152 19.47 -27.37 0.61
N SER A 153 19.36 -27.39 1.95
CA SER A 153 19.78 -28.56 2.74
C SER A 153 18.92 -29.80 2.49
N ALA A 154 17.70 -29.60 1.98
CA ALA A 154 16.76 -30.65 1.63
C ALA A 154 17.00 -31.24 0.23
N LEU A 155 17.76 -30.58 -0.64
CA LEU A 155 17.94 -31.01 -2.04
C LEU A 155 18.73 -32.31 -2.17
N ALA A 156 19.86 -32.45 -1.47
CA ALA A 156 20.68 -33.67 -1.60
C ALA A 156 19.90 -34.93 -1.14
N PRO A 157 19.28 -34.95 0.06
CA PRO A 157 18.47 -36.09 0.49
C PRO A 157 17.25 -36.37 -0.39
N LEU A 158 16.66 -35.32 -0.98
CA LEU A 158 15.55 -35.47 -1.91
C LEU A 158 15.97 -36.16 -3.22
N LEU A 159 17.19 -35.87 -3.71
CA LEU A 159 17.72 -36.41 -4.95
C LEU A 159 18.25 -37.84 -4.79
N ASP A 160 18.69 -38.22 -3.58
CA ASP A 160 19.16 -39.57 -3.27
C ASP A 160 18.02 -40.60 -3.26
N GLU A 161 16.79 -40.18 -2.95
CA GLU A 161 15.61 -41.06 -2.85
C GLU A 161 14.88 -41.21 -4.18
N GLU A 162 14.50 -42.45 -4.53
CA GLU A 162 13.75 -42.74 -5.76
C GLU A 162 12.26 -42.38 -5.67
N ALA A 163 11.66 -42.59 -4.51
CA ALA A 163 10.25 -42.31 -4.28
C ALA A 163 10.05 -40.90 -3.72
N VAL A 164 9.10 -40.16 -4.30
CA VAL A 164 8.80 -38.76 -3.95
C VAL A 164 8.50 -38.59 -2.45
N ARG A 165 7.65 -39.46 -1.88
CA ARG A 165 7.15 -39.30 -0.50
C ARG A 165 8.23 -39.55 0.56
N PRO A 166 8.99 -40.67 0.52
CA PRO A 166 10.15 -40.85 1.39
C PRO A 166 11.19 -39.73 1.25
N GLY A 167 11.53 -39.34 0.01
CA GLY A 167 12.47 -38.26 -0.27
C GLY A 167 12.07 -36.94 0.37
N LEU A 168 10.80 -36.54 0.21
CA LEU A 168 10.28 -35.31 0.82
C LEU A 168 10.32 -35.36 2.36
N HIS A 169 10.02 -36.51 2.96
CA HIS A 169 10.06 -36.66 4.41
C HIS A 169 11.48 -36.51 4.97
N VAL A 170 12.47 -37.16 4.34
CA VAL A 170 13.88 -37.03 4.71
C VAL A 170 14.36 -35.59 4.50
N ALA A 171 13.99 -34.98 3.37
CA ALA A 171 14.28 -33.60 3.06
C ALA A 171 13.78 -32.64 4.15
N LEU A 172 12.51 -32.72 4.56
CA LEU A 172 11.96 -31.87 5.62
C LEU A 172 12.69 -32.05 6.97
N ARG A 173 13.04 -33.28 7.32
CA ARG A 173 13.79 -33.57 8.54
C ARG A 173 15.20 -32.96 8.51
N SER A 174 15.84 -32.97 7.34
CA SER A 174 17.18 -32.39 7.15
C SER A 174 17.21 -30.87 7.36
N ILE A 175 16.14 -30.16 7.01
CA ILE A 175 16.01 -28.71 7.25
C ILE A 175 16.04 -28.42 8.75
N VAL A 176 15.22 -29.15 9.51
CA VAL A 176 15.14 -28.98 10.97
C VAL A 176 16.48 -29.35 11.63
N ALA A 177 17.10 -30.44 11.18
CA ALA A 177 18.42 -30.84 11.66
C ALA A 177 19.49 -29.77 11.37
N ALA A 178 19.50 -29.19 10.16
CA ALA A 178 20.45 -28.14 9.78
C ALA A 178 20.33 -26.89 10.68
N VAL A 179 19.10 -26.48 11.02
CA VAL A 179 18.85 -25.35 11.94
C VAL A 179 19.42 -25.63 13.33
N ILE A 180 19.23 -26.85 13.85
CA ILE A 180 19.61 -27.22 15.22
C ILE A 180 21.11 -27.50 15.34
N GLU A 181 21.67 -28.27 14.41
CA GLU A 181 23.05 -28.73 14.46
C GLU A 181 24.04 -27.65 14.02
N SER A 182 23.61 -26.71 13.17
CA SER A 182 24.49 -25.70 12.56
C SER A 182 23.88 -24.29 12.57
N PRO A 183 23.45 -23.75 13.73
CA PRO A 183 22.71 -22.49 13.81
C PRO A 183 23.50 -21.30 13.24
N ARG A 184 24.83 -21.26 13.42
CA ARG A 184 25.67 -20.20 12.85
C ARG A 184 25.72 -20.23 11.32
N ARG A 185 25.73 -21.42 10.72
CA ARG A 185 25.69 -21.59 9.26
C ARG A 185 24.33 -21.17 8.72
N THR A 186 23.26 -21.62 9.38
CA THR A 186 21.89 -21.26 9.03
C THR A 186 21.68 -19.74 9.10
N ALA A 187 22.17 -19.11 10.17
CA ALA A 187 22.14 -17.66 10.32
C ALA A 187 22.90 -16.95 9.19
N LEU A 188 24.11 -17.41 8.85
CA LEU A 188 24.88 -16.87 7.72
C LEU A 188 24.09 -16.94 6.41
N LEU A 189 23.48 -18.09 6.09
CA LEU A 189 22.73 -18.30 4.84
C LEU A 189 21.46 -17.45 4.79
N LEU A 190 20.73 -17.35 5.91
CA LEU A 190 19.58 -16.46 6.05
C LEU A 190 20.00 -14.99 5.87
N SER A 191 21.10 -14.57 6.50
CA SER A 191 21.63 -13.21 6.33
C SER A 191 22.05 -12.92 4.90
N SER A 192 22.69 -13.87 4.20
CA SER A 192 23.03 -13.70 2.78
C SER A 192 21.78 -13.55 1.91
N HIS A 193 20.74 -14.36 2.13
CA HIS A 193 19.45 -14.19 1.44
C HIS A 193 18.77 -12.88 1.79
N ALA A 194 18.86 -12.42 3.04
CA ALA A 194 18.30 -11.14 3.46
C ALA A 194 18.97 -9.98 2.72
N VAL A 195 20.30 -10.04 2.51
CA VAL A 195 21.02 -9.05 1.68
C VAL A 195 20.53 -9.07 0.24
N VAL A 196 20.33 -10.26 -0.35
CA VAL A 196 19.75 -10.37 -1.71
C VAL A 196 18.34 -9.79 -1.75
N ALA A 197 17.49 -10.15 -0.79
CA ALA A 197 16.11 -9.68 -0.69
C ALA A 197 16.05 -8.14 -0.59
N VAL A 198 16.88 -7.53 0.26
CA VAL A 198 16.97 -6.08 0.43
C VAL A 198 17.44 -5.40 -0.86
N ALA A 199 18.44 -5.95 -1.55
CA ALA A 199 18.93 -5.39 -2.80
C ALA A 199 17.86 -5.46 -3.92
N VAL A 200 17.22 -6.61 -4.07
CA VAL A 200 16.15 -6.83 -5.06
C VAL A 200 14.94 -5.93 -4.75
N ALA A 201 14.53 -5.84 -3.48
CA ALA A 201 13.48 -4.94 -3.02
C ALA A 201 13.83 -3.47 -3.32
N GLY A 202 15.05 -3.05 -2.99
CA GLY A 202 15.54 -1.69 -3.26
C GLY A 202 15.54 -1.36 -4.75
N SER A 203 15.95 -2.30 -5.61
CA SER A 203 15.87 -2.16 -7.07
C SER A 203 14.43 -2.04 -7.57
N ALA A 204 13.51 -2.87 -7.07
CA ALA A 204 12.10 -2.81 -7.44
C ALA A 204 11.44 -1.50 -7.02
N VAL A 205 11.71 -1.03 -5.80
CA VAL A 205 11.22 0.27 -5.29
C VAL A 205 11.81 1.43 -6.10
N THR A 206 13.11 1.37 -6.43
CA THR A 206 13.76 2.38 -7.29
C THR A 206 13.08 2.44 -8.66
N GLY A 207 12.78 1.28 -9.25
CA GLY A 207 12.03 1.19 -10.50
C GLY A 207 10.63 1.80 -10.39
N LEU A 208 9.90 1.48 -9.32
CA LEU A 208 8.56 2.02 -9.05
C LEU A 208 8.53 3.54 -8.94
N VAL A 209 9.49 4.11 -8.20
CA VAL A 209 9.64 5.56 -8.06
C VAL A 209 10.00 6.20 -9.40
N TYR A 210 10.96 5.62 -10.12
CA TYR A 210 11.42 6.14 -11.41
C TYR A 210 10.32 6.14 -12.49
N THR A 211 9.45 5.13 -12.50
CA THR A 211 8.38 5.04 -13.52
C THR A 211 7.13 5.85 -13.20
N GLY A 212 7.08 6.54 -12.06
CA GLY A 212 5.90 7.28 -11.62
C GLY A 212 4.73 6.39 -11.21
N GLY A 213 5.01 5.16 -10.73
CA GLY A 213 3.99 4.21 -10.26
C GLY A 213 3.57 3.13 -11.28
N ILE A 214 2.43 2.47 -11.01
CA ILE A 214 1.89 1.31 -11.77
C ILE A 214 1.15 1.74 -13.05
N SER A 215 0.91 3.04 -13.25
CA SER A 215 0.18 3.56 -14.42
C SER A 215 0.77 3.10 -15.76
N SER A 216 2.04 2.67 -15.76
CA SER A 216 2.65 1.96 -16.88
C SER A 216 3.31 0.65 -16.41
N PHE A 217 2.49 -0.39 -16.17
CA PHE A 217 2.93 -1.73 -15.75
C PHE A 217 4.09 -2.27 -16.60
N LEU A 218 4.05 -2.08 -17.93
CA LEU A 218 5.12 -2.53 -18.82
C LEU A 218 6.45 -1.82 -18.53
N ARG A 219 6.44 -0.50 -18.30
CA ARG A 219 7.66 0.25 -17.93
C ARG A 219 8.18 -0.20 -16.57
N LEU A 220 7.29 -0.43 -15.60
CA LEU A 220 7.65 -0.95 -14.29
C LEU A 220 8.26 -2.35 -14.38
N ALA A 221 7.68 -3.23 -15.19
CA ALA A 221 8.18 -4.58 -15.42
C ALA A 221 9.55 -4.57 -16.10
N ILE A 222 9.76 -3.70 -17.10
CA ILE A 222 11.04 -3.59 -17.81
C ILE A 222 12.12 -2.98 -16.90
N VAL A 223 11.86 -1.82 -16.31
CA VAL A 223 12.86 -1.07 -15.53
C VAL A 223 13.03 -1.67 -14.14
N GLY A 224 11.95 -1.73 -13.36
CA GLY A 224 11.97 -2.28 -12.01
C GLY A 224 12.24 -3.78 -11.99
N GLY A 225 11.56 -4.54 -12.85
CA GLY A 225 11.80 -5.97 -13.00
C GLY A 225 13.18 -6.31 -13.57
N GLY A 226 13.66 -5.54 -14.56
CA GLY A 226 15.01 -5.70 -15.10
C GLY A 226 16.11 -5.43 -14.06
N LEU A 227 16.00 -4.34 -13.29
CA LEU A 227 16.94 -4.04 -12.21
C LEU A 227 16.90 -5.11 -11.09
N ALA A 228 15.71 -5.56 -10.71
CA ALA A 228 15.52 -6.64 -9.74
C ALA A 228 16.12 -7.97 -10.24
N LEU A 229 15.93 -8.31 -11.51
CA LEU A 229 16.49 -9.51 -12.12
C LEU A 229 18.01 -9.46 -12.19
N LEU A 230 18.59 -8.32 -12.59
CA LEU A 230 20.04 -8.14 -12.67
C LEU A 230 20.70 -8.23 -11.28
N SER A 231 20.22 -7.44 -10.33
CA SER A 231 20.73 -7.45 -8.94
C SER A 231 20.54 -8.82 -8.29
N GLY A 232 19.36 -9.42 -8.46
CA GLY A 232 19.04 -10.76 -7.99
C GLY A 232 19.96 -11.81 -8.57
N THR A 233 20.21 -11.79 -9.89
CA THR A 233 21.09 -12.77 -10.55
C THR A 233 22.51 -12.69 -10.04
N VAL A 234 23.07 -11.48 -9.96
CA VAL A 234 24.46 -11.28 -9.49
C VAL A 234 24.61 -11.76 -8.05
N LEU A 235 23.70 -11.38 -7.15
CA LEU A 235 23.82 -11.70 -5.73
C LEU A 235 23.46 -13.17 -5.44
N PHE A 236 22.39 -13.67 -6.04
CA PHE A 236 21.92 -15.04 -5.84
C PHE A 236 22.92 -16.07 -6.38
N HIS A 237 23.68 -15.74 -7.43
CA HIS A 237 24.77 -16.57 -7.93
C HIS A 237 25.79 -16.91 -6.84
N PHE A 238 26.24 -15.91 -6.07
CA PHE A 238 27.16 -16.15 -4.96
C PHE A 238 26.51 -16.96 -3.85
N VAL A 239 25.26 -16.68 -3.53
CA VAL A 239 24.51 -17.41 -2.50
C VAL A 239 24.34 -18.88 -2.87
N TYR A 240 23.97 -19.17 -4.11
CA TYR A 240 23.84 -20.52 -4.64
C TYR A 240 25.17 -21.28 -4.62
N ALA A 241 26.27 -20.62 -5.03
CA ALA A 241 27.61 -21.21 -4.96
C ALA A 241 28.06 -21.47 -3.50
N ILE A 242 27.71 -20.60 -2.55
CA ILE A 242 27.96 -20.83 -1.11
C ILE A 242 27.16 -22.02 -0.60
N HIS A 243 25.92 -22.21 -1.05
CA HIS A 243 25.12 -23.38 -0.69
C HIS A 243 25.77 -24.68 -1.18
N ALA A 244 26.16 -24.74 -2.45
CA ALA A 244 26.80 -25.92 -3.03
C ALA A 244 28.18 -26.21 -2.42
N ALA A 245 28.95 -25.17 -2.06
CA ALA A 245 30.25 -25.31 -1.42
C ALA A 245 30.18 -25.64 0.08
N SER A 246 29.00 -25.53 0.69
CA SER A 246 28.84 -25.84 2.10
C SER A 246 28.58 -27.34 2.23
N PRO A 247 29.41 -28.10 2.96
CA PRO A 247 29.26 -29.55 3.04
C PRO A 247 27.87 -29.88 3.59
N VAL A 248 26.98 -30.32 2.71
CA VAL A 248 25.84 -31.16 3.08
C VAL A 248 26.40 -32.57 3.11
N THR A 249 27.46 -32.79 3.90
CA THR A 249 28.00 -34.13 4.07
C THR A 249 26.86 -34.97 4.59
N ALA A 250 26.63 -36.08 3.90
CA ALA A 250 25.78 -37.22 4.20
C ALA A 250 25.97 -37.75 5.64
N ARG A 251 25.76 -36.90 6.64
CA ARG A 251 25.40 -37.32 7.97
C ARG A 251 24.00 -37.82 7.81
N THR A 252 23.86 -39.14 7.80
CA THR A 252 22.67 -39.80 8.31
C THR A 252 22.12 -38.94 9.43
N VAL A 253 20.90 -38.42 9.27
CA VAL A 253 20.27 -37.54 10.25
C VAL A 253 20.03 -38.35 11.52
N THR A 254 21.06 -38.49 12.35
CA THR A 254 21.05 -39.24 13.60
C THR A 254 20.53 -38.37 14.74
N ALA A 255 20.41 -37.06 14.54
CA ALA A 255 19.84 -36.18 15.55
C ALA A 255 18.36 -36.48 15.78
N THR A 256 18.03 -36.72 17.04
CA THR A 256 16.67 -36.70 17.56
C THR A 256 16.17 -35.26 17.53
N VAL A 257 15.16 -34.99 16.70
CA VAL A 257 14.51 -33.67 16.67
C VAL A 257 13.81 -33.45 18.01
N PRO A 258 14.11 -32.39 18.77
CA PRO A 258 13.51 -32.13 20.07
C PRO A 258 12.08 -31.63 19.90
N VAL A 259 11.14 -32.55 19.66
CA VAL A 259 9.74 -32.27 19.30
C VAL A 259 9.07 -31.29 20.26
N ARG A 260 9.32 -31.42 21.58
CA ARG A 260 8.75 -30.51 22.58
C ARG A 260 9.19 -29.06 22.39
N ARG A 261 10.48 -28.81 22.10
CA ARG A 261 11.00 -27.46 21.87
C ARG A 261 10.46 -26.88 20.56
N LEU A 262 10.36 -27.72 19.53
CA LEU A 262 9.78 -27.33 18.24
C LEU A 262 8.29 -26.95 18.40
N ALA A 263 7.52 -27.73 19.16
CA ALA A 263 6.11 -27.46 19.42
C ALA A 263 5.93 -26.12 20.15
N VAL A 264 6.74 -25.82 21.17
CA VAL A 264 6.70 -24.54 21.88
C VAL A 264 7.07 -23.37 20.96
N ALA A 265 8.12 -23.52 20.14
CA ALA A 265 8.50 -22.50 19.16
C ALA A 265 7.40 -22.26 18.11
N ALA A 266 6.77 -23.33 17.62
CA ALA A 266 5.66 -23.24 16.69
C ALA A 266 4.45 -22.53 17.31
N LEU A 267 4.09 -22.88 18.56
CA LEU A 267 3.03 -22.19 19.30
C LEU A 267 3.33 -20.70 19.46
N LEU A 268 4.56 -20.33 19.87
CA LEU A 268 4.98 -18.93 20.00
C LEU A 268 4.82 -18.18 18.67
N CYS A 269 5.35 -18.73 17.58
CA CYS A 269 5.27 -18.11 16.26
C CYS A 269 3.81 -17.96 15.79
N LEU A 270 2.98 -19.00 15.96
CA LEU A 270 1.57 -18.95 15.60
C LEU A 270 0.81 -17.91 16.45
N SER A 271 1.08 -17.82 17.75
CA SER A 271 0.49 -16.80 18.61
C SER A 271 0.91 -15.38 18.23
N LEU A 272 2.18 -15.17 17.85
CA LEU A 272 2.66 -13.86 17.37
C LEU A 272 2.00 -13.47 16.05
N VAL A 273 1.89 -14.39 15.10
CA VAL A 273 1.25 -14.14 13.80
C VAL A 273 -0.24 -13.91 13.98
N ALA A 274 -0.92 -14.72 14.79
CA ALA A 274 -2.33 -14.54 15.11
C ALA A 274 -2.59 -13.23 15.84
N GLY A 275 -1.72 -12.86 16.80
CA GLY A 275 -1.78 -11.58 17.51
C GLY A 275 -1.57 -10.39 16.58
N ALA A 276 -0.58 -10.44 15.71
CA ALA A 276 -0.35 -9.45 14.66
C ALA A 276 -1.57 -9.34 13.72
N GLY A 277 -2.10 -10.48 13.28
CA GLY A 277 -3.31 -10.50 12.46
C GLY A 277 -4.53 -9.91 13.16
N ALA A 278 -4.74 -10.24 14.44
CA ALA A 278 -5.81 -9.67 15.24
C ALA A 278 -5.67 -8.15 15.35
N VAL A 279 -4.51 -7.65 15.78
CA VAL A 279 -4.17 -6.21 15.84
C VAL A 279 -4.53 -5.50 14.54
N ARG A 280 -4.24 -6.15 13.41
CA ARG A 280 -4.48 -5.62 12.07
C ARG A 280 -5.93 -5.61 11.63
N VAL A 281 -6.70 -6.58 12.09
CA VAL A 281 -8.11 -6.69 11.73
C VAL A 281 -9.01 -5.90 12.68
N THR A 282 -8.61 -5.65 13.93
CA THR A 282 -9.51 -5.12 14.98
C THR A 282 -9.34 -3.64 15.32
N GLU A 283 -8.47 -2.88 14.65
CA GLU A 283 -8.09 -1.50 14.99
C GLU A 283 -7.70 -1.32 16.47
N THR A 284 -6.41 -1.52 16.77
CA THR A 284 -5.85 -1.36 18.12
C THR A 284 -4.84 -0.21 18.25
N ARG A 285 -4.78 0.73 17.29
CA ARG A 285 -3.89 1.90 17.42
C ARG A 285 -4.33 2.75 18.62
N PRO A 286 -3.37 3.32 19.36
CA PRO A 286 -3.63 4.51 20.16
C PRO A 286 -4.00 5.63 19.17
N ILE A 287 -5.27 5.99 19.10
CA ILE A 287 -5.69 7.23 18.46
C ILE A 287 -5.69 8.25 19.59
N ASP A 288 -4.75 9.21 19.56
CA ASP A 288 -4.88 10.37 20.43
C ASP A 288 -6.07 11.19 19.92
N THR A 289 -7.22 10.94 20.52
CA THR A 289 -8.47 11.68 20.26
C THR A 289 -8.64 12.83 21.25
N ALA A 290 -7.69 13.04 22.17
CA ALA A 290 -7.79 14.16 23.08
C ALA A 290 -7.63 15.46 22.26
N PRO A 291 -8.59 16.38 22.33
CA PRO A 291 -8.49 17.62 21.57
C PRO A 291 -7.40 18.51 22.17
N ASP A 292 -6.61 19.14 21.30
CA ASP A 292 -5.71 20.20 21.73
C ASP A 292 -6.54 21.41 22.23
N PRO A 293 -6.08 22.11 23.27
CA PRO A 293 -6.79 23.27 23.79
C PRO A 293 -6.83 24.40 22.75
N LEU A 294 -7.97 25.08 22.66
CA LEU A 294 -8.13 26.21 21.75
C LEU A 294 -7.29 27.42 22.20
N PRO A 295 -6.42 27.98 21.33
CA PRO A 295 -5.71 29.23 21.62
C PRO A 295 -6.67 30.43 21.76
N ASP A 296 -6.24 31.46 22.48
CA ASP A 296 -7.03 32.70 22.63
C ASP A 296 -7.15 33.50 21.33
N ASN A 297 -6.13 33.43 20.47
CA ASN A 297 -6.14 34.13 19.19
C ASN A 297 -7.12 33.45 18.21
N PRO A 298 -7.96 34.19 17.46
CA PRO A 298 -9.08 33.57 16.76
C PRO A 298 -8.66 32.72 15.55
N THR A 299 -7.62 33.13 14.82
CA THR A 299 -7.08 32.35 13.69
C THR A 299 -6.50 31.01 14.17
N GLY A 300 -5.78 31.02 15.28
CA GLY A 300 -5.25 29.82 15.93
C GLY A 300 -6.36 28.96 16.52
N ALA A 301 -7.39 29.56 17.13
CA ALA A 301 -8.58 28.84 17.57
C ALA A 301 -9.26 28.08 16.43
N TYR A 302 -9.45 28.73 15.26
CA TYR A 302 -10.01 28.04 14.09
C TYR A 302 -9.06 26.95 13.56
N THR A 303 -7.76 27.25 13.50
CA THR A 303 -6.74 26.29 13.03
C THR A 303 -6.75 25.03 13.88
N VAL A 304 -6.65 25.17 15.20
CA VAL A 304 -6.67 24.04 16.14
C VAL A 304 -8.01 23.33 16.11
N ALA A 305 -9.13 24.06 16.00
CA ALA A 305 -10.44 23.44 15.89
C ALA A 305 -10.58 22.56 14.64
N LEU A 306 -10.02 23.03 13.51
CA LEU A 306 -10.01 22.29 12.27
C LEU A 306 -9.10 21.06 12.36
N GLU A 307 -7.95 21.17 13.00
CA GLU A 307 -7.04 20.04 13.27
C GLU A 307 -7.70 18.99 14.18
N ASN A 308 -8.36 19.41 15.27
CA ASN A 308 -9.12 18.55 16.17
C ASN A 308 -10.28 17.84 15.46
N THR A 309 -11.08 18.56 14.67
CA THR A 309 -12.11 17.94 13.80
C THR A 309 -11.47 16.93 12.86
N GLY A 310 -10.34 17.32 12.26
CA GLY A 310 -9.53 16.47 11.40
C GLY A 310 -9.17 15.17 12.09
N ARG A 311 -8.69 15.19 13.34
CA ARG A 311 -8.30 14.02 14.16
C ARG A 311 -9.47 13.16 14.63
N ALA A 312 -10.66 13.74 14.78
CA ALA A 312 -11.87 13.02 15.17
C ALA A 312 -12.47 12.22 14.00
N ASN A 313 -13.31 11.24 14.33
CA ASN A 313 -14.26 10.71 13.37
C ASN A 313 -15.28 11.81 13.09
N HIS A 314 -15.56 12.13 11.83
CA HIS A 314 -16.43 13.27 11.51
C HIS A 314 -17.19 13.11 10.20
N VAL A 315 -18.27 13.86 10.10
CA VAL A 315 -19.04 14.11 8.88
C VAL A 315 -19.05 15.60 8.62
N SER A 316 -18.77 16.00 7.38
CA SER A 316 -18.97 17.37 6.90
C SER A 316 -19.93 17.35 5.71
N VAL A 317 -20.97 18.16 5.80
CA VAL A 317 -21.91 18.42 4.70
C VAL A 317 -21.76 19.87 4.26
N VAL A 318 -21.39 20.06 3.00
CA VAL A 318 -21.26 21.38 2.39
C VAL A 318 -22.27 21.50 1.28
N THR A 319 -23.16 22.50 1.36
CA THR A 319 -24.11 22.79 0.29
C THR A 319 -23.86 24.18 -0.28
N SER A 320 -24.04 24.34 -1.59
CA SER A 320 -23.90 25.61 -2.28
C SER A 320 -25.12 25.92 -3.16
N ASN A 321 -25.52 27.18 -3.19
CA ASN A 321 -26.53 27.73 -4.09
C ASN A 321 -26.01 29.03 -4.72
N VAL A 322 -26.09 29.14 -6.03
CA VAL A 322 -25.66 30.32 -6.80
C VAL A 322 -26.89 31.09 -7.25
N SER A 323 -26.96 32.39 -6.95
CA SER A 323 -28.09 33.23 -7.37
C SER A 323 -28.24 33.25 -8.88
N GLY A 324 -29.47 33.07 -9.38
CA GLY A 324 -29.75 33.06 -10.82
C GLY A 324 -29.50 31.71 -11.50
N GLU A 325 -28.88 30.75 -10.80
CA GLU A 325 -28.82 29.36 -11.25
C GLU A 325 -29.88 28.53 -10.53
N ASP A 326 -30.64 27.73 -11.27
CA ASP A 326 -31.48 26.67 -10.68
C ASP A 326 -30.62 25.41 -10.40
N ARG A 327 -29.47 25.62 -9.75
CA ARG A 327 -28.46 24.59 -9.49
C ARG A 327 -28.18 24.50 -8.00
N PHE A 328 -28.35 23.31 -7.47
CA PHE A 328 -27.93 22.94 -6.13
C PHE A 328 -26.74 22.00 -6.19
N THR A 329 -25.74 22.21 -5.33
CA THR A 329 -24.66 21.23 -5.14
C THR A 329 -24.49 20.95 -3.66
N GLY A 330 -24.47 19.66 -3.30
CA GLY A 330 -24.21 19.18 -1.96
C GLY A 330 -23.09 18.16 -1.97
N ARG A 331 -22.13 18.30 -1.07
CA ARG A 331 -21.09 17.31 -0.82
C ARG A 331 -21.18 16.83 0.61
N TYR A 332 -21.29 15.52 0.78
CA TYR A 332 -21.26 14.82 2.05
C TYR A 332 -19.94 14.07 2.12
N ARG A 333 -19.12 14.37 3.12
CA ARG A 333 -17.86 13.67 3.38
C ARG A 333 -17.90 13.12 4.80
N ALA A 334 -17.60 11.84 4.96
CA ALA A 334 -17.54 11.17 6.25
C ALA A 334 -16.23 10.41 6.38
N VAL A 335 -15.56 10.62 7.51
CA VAL A 335 -14.26 10.03 7.84
C VAL A 335 -14.39 9.32 9.17
N ASP A 336 -14.23 7.99 9.14
CA ASP A 336 -14.17 7.14 10.32
C ASP A 336 -12.75 6.60 10.45
N ARG A 337 -11.97 7.24 11.31
CA ARG A 337 -10.57 6.89 11.56
C ARG A 337 -10.43 5.60 12.33
N ARG A 338 -11.41 5.31 13.20
CA ARG A 338 -11.44 4.09 14.01
C ARG A 338 -11.67 2.86 13.14
N ASN A 339 -12.55 2.92 12.16
CA ASN A 339 -12.77 1.77 11.26
C ASN A 339 -11.99 1.88 9.95
N ARG A 340 -11.17 2.93 9.78
CA ARG A 340 -10.51 3.30 8.52
C ARG A 340 -11.50 3.23 7.37
N ARG A 341 -12.60 3.95 7.49
CA ARG A 341 -13.63 4.08 6.46
C ARG A 341 -13.76 5.53 6.05
N TYR A 342 -14.02 5.72 4.77
CA TYR A 342 -14.20 7.01 4.14
C TYR A 342 -15.37 6.92 3.19
N LEU A 343 -16.22 7.93 3.19
CA LEU A 343 -17.32 8.06 2.26
C LEU A 343 -17.40 9.51 1.77
N ASP A 344 -17.43 9.72 0.46
CA ASP A 344 -17.63 11.01 -0.17
C ASP A 344 -18.75 10.88 -1.20
N ARG A 345 -19.76 11.71 -1.04
CA ARG A 345 -20.96 11.74 -1.87
C ARG A 345 -21.15 13.16 -2.36
N THR A 346 -21.10 13.35 -3.66
CA THR A 346 -21.43 14.63 -4.29
C THR A 346 -22.73 14.48 -5.06
N VAL A 347 -23.64 15.43 -4.85
CA VAL A 347 -24.91 15.55 -5.57
C VAL A 347 -24.96 16.93 -6.21
N ILE A 348 -25.10 16.95 -7.53
CA ILE A 348 -25.36 18.17 -8.30
C ILE A 348 -26.76 18.00 -8.86
N SER A 349 -27.69 18.89 -8.49
CA SER A 349 -29.06 18.89 -8.99
C SER A 349 -29.30 20.17 -9.80
N ALA A 350 -29.75 20.00 -11.03
CA ALA A 350 -30.15 21.05 -11.97
C ALA A 350 -31.38 20.56 -12.77
N PRO A 351 -32.15 21.43 -13.46
CA PRO A 351 -33.48 21.09 -13.98
C PRO A 351 -33.48 19.97 -15.03
N LYS A 352 -32.32 19.71 -15.64
CA LYS A 352 -32.13 18.69 -16.68
C LYS A 352 -31.03 17.69 -16.36
N LEU A 353 -30.41 17.77 -15.18
CA LEU A 353 -29.28 16.92 -14.81
C LEU A 353 -29.21 16.77 -13.29
N THR A 354 -29.37 15.55 -12.80
CA THR A 354 -28.95 15.19 -11.45
C THR A 354 -27.75 14.26 -11.57
N THR A 355 -26.57 14.74 -11.20
CA THR A 355 -25.35 13.92 -11.12
C THR A 355 -25.12 13.52 -9.68
N ARG A 356 -24.93 12.23 -9.44
CA ARG A 356 -24.51 11.69 -8.15
C ARG A 356 -23.17 11.02 -8.34
N THR A 357 -22.26 11.29 -7.43
CA THR A 357 -20.96 10.64 -7.34
C THR A 357 -20.83 10.09 -5.94
N THR A 358 -20.51 8.81 -5.83
CA THR A 358 -20.20 8.18 -4.54
C THR A 358 -18.80 7.58 -4.61
N LEU A 359 -18.02 7.79 -3.56
CA LEU A 359 -16.69 7.23 -3.38
C LEU A 359 -16.61 6.67 -1.96
N TYR A 360 -16.34 5.38 -1.84
CA TYR A 360 -16.19 4.69 -0.58
C TYR A 360 -14.81 4.01 -0.51
N GLY A 361 -14.16 4.12 0.63
CA GLY A 361 -12.91 3.45 0.92
C GLY A 361 -12.93 2.83 2.31
N SER A 362 -12.50 1.58 2.43
CA SER A 362 -12.17 0.95 3.71
C SER A 362 -10.73 0.43 3.68
N SER A 363 -10.27 -0.19 4.77
CA SER A 363 -8.96 -0.86 4.78
C SER A 363 -8.83 -2.05 3.81
N GLY A 364 -9.94 -2.58 3.28
CA GLY A 364 -9.93 -3.73 2.36
C GLY A 364 -10.55 -3.51 0.98
N VAL A 365 -11.32 -2.43 0.79
CA VAL A 365 -12.04 -2.18 -0.47
C VAL A 365 -12.01 -0.70 -0.85
N VAL A 366 -12.00 -0.42 -2.15
CA VAL A 366 -12.34 0.87 -2.75
C VAL A 366 -13.51 0.66 -3.70
N ALA A 367 -14.49 1.56 -3.66
CA ALA A 367 -15.66 1.53 -4.53
C ALA A 367 -16.02 2.95 -4.97
N TYR A 368 -16.35 3.14 -6.24
CA TYR A 368 -16.75 4.45 -6.75
C TYR A 368 -17.74 4.37 -7.91
N ASP A 369 -18.54 5.43 -8.03
CA ASP A 369 -19.71 5.54 -8.91
C ASP A 369 -19.50 6.67 -9.94
N THR A 370 -18.28 6.81 -10.49
CA THR A 370 -17.97 7.82 -11.52
C THR A 370 -16.81 7.44 -12.45
N ARG A 371 -16.92 7.88 -13.71
CA ARG A 371 -15.98 7.61 -14.82
C ARG A 371 -14.65 8.37 -14.82
N SER A 372 -14.25 9.07 -13.74
CA SER A 372 -13.14 10.05 -13.78
C SER A 372 -12.06 9.88 -12.71
N VAL A 373 -11.69 8.64 -12.38
CA VAL A 373 -10.46 8.37 -11.61
C VAL A 373 -9.45 7.72 -12.54
N ASP A 374 -8.38 8.44 -12.88
CA ASP A 374 -7.22 7.88 -13.56
C ASP A 374 -6.51 6.88 -12.62
N GLY A 375 -6.28 5.66 -13.10
CA GLY A 375 -5.56 4.61 -12.33
C GLY A 375 -6.46 3.52 -11.75
N LEU A 376 -7.26 2.87 -12.59
CA LEU A 376 -8.04 1.67 -12.25
C LEU A 376 -7.18 0.62 -11.51
N PRO A 377 -7.63 0.09 -10.37
CA PRO A 377 -7.08 -1.13 -9.81
C PRO A 377 -7.30 -2.29 -10.80
N LEU A 378 -6.31 -3.18 -10.93
CA LEU A 378 -6.32 -4.32 -11.87
C LEU A 378 -7.47 -5.34 -11.69
N ASN A 379 -8.38 -5.13 -10.73
CA ASN A 379 -9.49 -6.04 -10.35
C ASN A 379 -10.87 -5.36 -10.30
N ALA A 380 -11.07 -4.27 -11.04
CA ALA A 380 -12.37 -3.60 -11.08
C ALA A 380 -13.49 -4.54 -11.58
N LEU A 381 -14.58 -4.66 -10.81
CA LEU A 381 -15.84 -5.27 -11.25
C LEU A 381 -16.93 -4.18 -11.35
N GLU A 382 -17.80 -4.29 -12.36
CA GLU A 382 -19.00 -3.45 -12.52
C GLU A 382 -20.13 -3.95 -11.59
N GLY A 383 -20.82 -3.04 -10.91
CA GLY A 383 -21.97 -3.32 -10.03
C GLY A 383 -22.82 -2.08 -9.76
N ASP A 384 -23.53 -2.03 -8.62
CA ASP A 384 -24.26 -0.82 -8.13
C ASP A 384 -23.33 0.39 -7.90
N PHE A 385 -22.03 0.12 -7.81
CA PHE A 385 -20.96 1.08 -8.05
C PHE A 385 -20.36 0.79 -9.43
N ASP A 386 -20.07 1.84 -10.22
CA ASP A 386 -19.35 1.71 -11.49
C ASP A 386 -18.08 0.85 -11.37
N VAL A 387 -17.35 0.97 -10.25
CA VAL A 387 -16.12 0.21 -10.00
C VAL A 387 -16.00 -0.20 -8.54
N VAL A 388 -15.72 -1.48 -8.30
CA VAL A 388 -15.32 -2.04 -6.99
C VAL A 388 -14.02 -2.80 -7.12
N ALA A 389 -13.08 -2.58 -6.20
CA ALA A 389 -11.83 -3.34 -6.12
C ALA A 389 -11.39 -3.62 -4.69
N ALA A 390 -10.87 -4.83 -4.47
CA ALA A 390 -10.18 -5.18 -3.23
C ALA A 390 -8.82 -4.48 -3.19
N ALA A 391 -8.71 -3.46 -2.35
CA ALA A 391 -7.55 -2.59 -2.18
C ALA A 391 -7.70 -1.77 -0.88
N PRO A 392 -6.63 -1.22 -0.31
CA PRO A 392 -6.71 -0.39 0.89
C PRO A 392 -7.26 1.02 0.59
N GLY A 393 -8.56 1.05 0.25
CA GLY A 393 -9.29 2.22 -0.24
C GLY A 393 -9.28 3.41 0.69
N TYR A 394 -9.25 3.20 2.01
CA TYR A 394 -9.19 4.30 2.98
C TYR A 394 -8.02 5.25 2.70
N TRP A 395 -6.83 4.74 2.39
CA TRP A 395 -5.66 5.58 2.13
C TRP A 395 -5.65 6.16 0.73
N THR A 396 -6.05 5.38 -0.27
CA THR A 396 -6.03 5.83 -1.66
C THR A 396 -7.07 6.93 -1.88
N VAL A 397 -8.27 6.73 -1.36
CA VAL A 397 -9.35 7.71 -1.46
C VAL A 397 -9.02 8.93 -0.64
N ARG A 398 -8.66 8.75 0.63
CA ARG A 398 -8.40 9.88 1.51
C ARG A 398 -7.24 10.73 0.99
N GLN A 399 -6.15 10.16 0.50
CA GLN A 399 -5.07 10.97 -0.08
C GLN A 399 -5.52 11.69 -1.37
N GLY A 400 -6.22 10.99 -2.26
CA GLY A 400 -6.75 11.60 -3.49
C GLY A 400 -7.83 12.67 -3.26
N THR A 401 -8.48 12.68 -2.09
CA THR A 401 -9.47 13.70 -1.70
C THR A 401 -8.95 14.71 -0.68
N ASP A 402 -7.82 14.44 -0.03
CA ASP A 402 -7.08 15.32 0.90
C ASP A 402 -6.03 16.18 0.18
N ASP A 403 -5.72 15.94 -1.12
CA ASP A 403 -4.83 16.80 -1.95
C ASP A 403 -5.33 18.26 -2.11
N SER A 404 -6.45 18.59 -1.48
CA SER A 404 -6.84 19.96 -1.13
C SER A 404 -6.89 20.06 0.40
N GLY A 405 -5.74 20.35 1.01
CA GLY A 405 -5.72 20.88 2.38
C GLY A 405 -6.77 21.98 2.52
N ALA A 406 -7.43 22.05 3.67
CA ALA A 406 -8.49 23.02 4.01
C ALA A 406 -8.54 24.19 3.03
N GLY A 407 -9.57 24.24 2.17
CA GLY A 407 -9.58 25.03 0.94
C GLY A 407 -10.12 24.27 -0.26
N GLY A 408 -10.85 24.97 -1.13
CA GLY A 408 -11.57 24.38 -2.26
C GLY A 408 -13.09 24.37 -2.02
N ARG A 409 -13.85 24.63 -3.08
CA ARG A 409 -15.30 24.98 -3.07
C ARG A 409 -16.20 24.12 -2.17
N PHE A 410 -15.83 22.87 -1.87
CA PHE A 410 -16.61 21.94 -1.04
C PHE A 410 -15.81 21.27 0.09
N ALA A 411 -14.71 21.89 0.54
CA ALA A 411 -13.96 21.51 1.74
C ALA A 411 -14.31 22.47 2.90
N LEU A 412 -13.84 22.15 4.12
CA LEU A 412 -13.85 23.14 5.19
C LEU A 412 -12.88 24.29 4.83
N PRO A 413 -13.24 25.56 5.11
CA PRO A 413 -12.43 26.70 4.70
C PRO A 413 -10.99 26.71 5.21
N MET A 414 -10.06 27.28 4.44
CA MET A 414 -8.65 27.41 4.84
C MET A 414 -8.55 28.25 6.12
N PRO A 415 -7.73 27.86 7.11
CA PRO A 415 -7.62 28.62 8.34
C PRO A 415 -6.69 29.84 8.25
N ARG A 416 -5.76 29.92 7.29
CA ARG A 416 -4.65 30.89 7.27
C ARG A 416 -4.61 31.80 6.03
N THR A 417 -5.76 32.23 5.52
CA THR A 417 -5.87 33.17 4.38
C THR A 417 -6.05 34.64 4.81
N GLY A 418 -6.14 34.88 6.12
CA GLY A 418 -6.31 36.20 6.71
C GLY A 418 -6.50 36.13 8.22
N GLU A 419 -6.89 37.25 8.82
CA GLU A 419 -7.16 37.32 10.27
C GLU A 419 -8.63 37.04 10.56
N TRP A 420 -8.88 35.95 11.28
CA TRP A 420 -10.20 35.64 11.80
C TRP A 420 -10.53 36.57 12.98
N THR A 421 -11.79 37.00 13.05
CA THR A 421 -12.30 37.84 14.14
C THR A 421 -13.40 37.12 14.90
N VAL A 422 -13.53 37.40 16.20
CA VAL A 422 -14.60 36.83 17.03
C VAL A 422 -15.88 37.63 16.81
N ALA A 423 -16.91 37.00 16.27
CA ALA A 423 -18.23 37.62 16.15
C ALA A 423 -19.13 37.33 17.36
N ASN A 424 -18.92 36.18 18.01
CA ASN A 424 -19.62 35.81 19.24
C ASN A 424 -18.78 34.78 20.02
N ARG A 425 -18.83 34.86 21.35
CA ARG A 425 -18.20 33.88 22.25
C ARG A 425 -19.20 33.57 23.38
N SER A 426 -19.51 32.30 23.53
CA SER A 426 -20.23 31.72 24.67
C SER A 426 -19.43 30.59 25.28
N ASP A 427 -19.88 30.07 26.42
CA ASP A 427 -19.21 28.97 27.13
C ASP A 427 -19.10 27.70 26.26
N SER A 428 -20.05 27.47 25.36
CA SER A 428 -20.12 26.27 24.50
C SER A 428 -19.74 26.50 23.03
N HIS A 429 -19.72 27.76 22.56
CA HIS A 429 -19.50 28.06 21.15
C HIS A 429 -18.67 29.34 20.92
N LEU A 430 -17.75 29.26 19.98
CA LEU A 430 -16.99 30.38 19.44
C LEU A 430 -17.36 30.58 17.97
N THR A 431 -17.93 31.74 17.65
CA THR A 431 -18.27 32.11 16.27
C THR A 431 -17.21 33.05 15.70
N LEU A 432 -16.59 32.61 14.61
CA LEU A 432 -15.49 33.29 13.94
C LEU A 432 -15.93 33.81 12.59
N VAL A 433 -15.44 34.98 12.19
CA VAL A 433 -15.77 35.63 10.93
C VAL A 433 -14.52 36.05 10.18
N LEU A 434 -14.55 35.84 8.87
CA LEU A 434 -13.57 36.31 7.89
C LEU A 434 -14.31 37.07 6.79
N THR A 435 -13.72 38.13 6.25
CA THR A 435 -14.35 39.00 5.23
C THR A 435 -13.39 39.37 4.10
N GLY A 436 -13.94 39.84 2.99
CA GLY A 436 -13.18 40.29 1.81
C GLY A 436 -12.48 39.15 1.08
N ASP A 437 -11.40 39.46 0.38
CA ASP A 437 -10.64 38.50 -0.44
C ASP A 437 -10.16 37.28 0.36
N SER A 438 -9.79 37.45 1.63
CA SER A 438 -9.42 36.35 2.52
C SER A 438 -10.55 35.33 2.72
N ALA A 439 -11.81 35.78 2.76
CA ALA A 439 -12.96 34.88 2.86
C ALA A 439 -13.23 34.14 1.55
N TYR A 440 -12.99 34.78 0.40
CA TYR A 440 -13.01 34.12 -0.90
C TYR A 440 -11.92 33.04 -0.97
N GLU A 441 -10.67 33.40 -0.65
CA GLU A 441 -9.53 32.50 -0.67
C GLU A 441 -9.72 31.32 0.30
N ALA A 442 -10.27 31.57 1.50
CA ALA A 442 -10.57 30.52 2.46
C ALA A 442 -11.52 29.46 1.88
N VAL A 443 -12.55 29.89 1.14
CA VAL A 443 -13.57 29.00 0.56
C VAL A 443 -13.06 28.31 -0.70
N PHE A 444 -12.37 29.04 -1.59
CA PHE A 444 -12.01 28.53 -2.92
C PHE A 444 -10.60 27.93 -3.02
N GLY A 445 -9.71 28.23 -2.07
CA GLY A 445 -8.34 27.74 -2.03
C GLY A 445 -7.37 28.47 -2.96
N TYR A 446 -7.80 29.60 -3.55
CA TYR A 446 -6.98 30.45 -4.41
C TYR A 446 -7.44 31.90 -4.34
N THR A 447 -6.54 32.83 -4.66
CA THR A 447 -6.83 34.28 -4.61
C THR A 447 -7.78 34.69 -5.75
N PRO A 448 -8.64 35.70 -5.56
CA PRO A 448 -9.56 36.17 -6.60
C PRO A 448 -8.86 36.51 -7.93
N ALA A 449 -7.71 37.19 -7.85
CA ALA A 449 -6.91 37.60 -9.00
C ALA A 449 -6.45 36.40 -9.86
N SER A 450 -6.04 35.30 -9.21
CA SER A 450 -5.67 34.08 -9.93
C SER A 450 -6.85 33.37 -10.60
N GLY A 451 -8.07 33.60 -10.11
CA GLY A 451 -9.29 33.08 -10.70
C GLY A 451 -9.89 33.97 -11.80
N GLY A 452 -9.34 35.17 -12.03
CA GLY A 452 -9.92 36.16 -12.95
C GLY A 452 -11.22 36.77 -12.45
N VAL A 453 -11.48 36.72 -11.15
CA VAL A 453 -12.76 37.15 -10.54
C VAL A 453 -12.54 38.38 -9.65
N SER A 454 -13.45 39.35 -9.73
CA SER A 454 -13.50 40.48 -8.78
C SER A 454 -14.48 40.18 -7.64
N VAL A 455 -14.06 40.36 -6.40
CA VAL A 455 -14.90 40.15 -5.20
C VAL A 455 -15.49 41.49 -4.78
N GLU A 456 -16.80 41.63 -4.88
CA GLU A 456 -17.50 42.83 -4.39
C GLU A 456 -17.71 42.79 -2.88
N ASP A 457 -18.07 41.62 -2.36
CA ASP A 457 -18.34 41.37 -0.94
C ASP A 457 -18.21 39.88 -0.66
N ALA A 458 -17.45 39.52 0.36
CA ALA A 458 -17.29 38.13 0.78
C ALA A 458 -17.30 38.07 2.30
N ARG A 459 -18.11 37.16 2.83
CA ARG A 459 -18.22 36.93 4.26
C ARG A 459 -18.34 35.45 4.55
N LEU A 460 -17.48 34.98 5.43
CA LEU A 460 -17.45 33.62 5.94
C LEU A 460 -17.64 33.65 7.45
N ARG A 461 -18.51 32.79 7.97
CA ARG A 461 -18.74 32.59 9.39
C ARG A 461 -18.61 31.10 9.72
N MET A 462 -17.73 30.77 10.66
CA MET A 462 -17.56 29.41 11.17
C MET A 462 -17.90 29.36 12.65
N VAL A 463 -18.38 28.20 13.11
CA VAL A 463 -18.74 27.93 14.49
C VAL A 463 -17.85 26.80 15.00
N VAL A 464 -17.20 27.07 16.13
CA VAL A 464 -16.37 26.13 16.87
C VAL A 464 -17.08 25.80 18.17
N GLU A 465 -17.20 24.52 18.49
CA GLU A 465 -17.61 24.02 19.79
C GLU A 465 -16.41 24.05 20.73
N THR A 466 -16.51 24.80 21.82
CA THR A 466 -15.37 25.13 22.69
C THR A 466 -14.93 23.98 23.60
N GLU A 467 -15.86 23.15 24.07
CA GLU A 467 -15.58 22.03 24.99
C GLU A 467 -14.74 20.94 24.32
N ARG A 468 -15.15 20.52 23.14
CA ARG A 468 -14.41 19.54 22.32
C ARG A 468 -13.34 20.19 21.44
N GLY A 469 -13.37 21.52 21.31
CA GLY A 469 -12.47 22.26 20.43
C GLY A 469 -12.57 21.82 18.98
N VAL A 470 -13.78 21.66 18.43
CA VAL A 470 -14.01 21.17 17.04
C VAL A 470 -14.90 22.13 16.25
N VAL A 471 -14.77 22.12 14.93
CA VAL A 471 -15.71 22.82 14.03
C VAL A 471 -17.06 22.10 14.04
N SER A 472 -18.15 22.84 14.25
CA SER A 472 -19.52 22.31 14.24
C SER A 472 -20.36 22.80 13.05
N GLY A 473 -19.92 23.84 12.34
CA GLY A 473 -20.57 24.29 11.11
C GLY A 473 -20.24 25.73 10.73
N GLY A 474 -21.03 26.29 9.83
CA GLY A 474 -20.84 27.66 9.35
C GLY A 474 -21.65 28.01 8.10
N ASN A 475 -21.41 29.20 7.58
CA ASN A 475 -21.93 29.66 6.30
C ASN A 475 -20.98 30.66 5.64
N ALA A 476 -21.07 30.75 4.31
CA ALA A 476 -20.41 31.81 3.55
C ALA A 476 -21.38 32.44 2.55
N THR A 477 -21.20 33.73 2.29
CA THR A 477 -21.83 34.47 1.20
C THR A 477 -20.73 35.18 0.44
N ILE A 478 -20.62 34.88 -0.84
CA ILE A 478 -19.62 35.43 -1.74
C ILE A 478 -20.35 36.10 -2.90
N ARG A 479 -20.14 37.40 -3.08
CA ARG A 479 -20.64 38.20 -4.20
C ARG A 479 -19.45 38.57 -5.09
N THR A 480 -19.53 38.12 -6.32
CA THR A 480 -18.48 38.30 -7.33
C THR A 480 -19.04 38.96 -8.58
N ASP A 481 -18.20 39.76 -9.22
CA ASP A 481 -18.43 40.31 -10.54
C ASP A 481 -17.50 39.60 -11.52
N ASP A 482 -18.09 38.88 -12.47
CA ASP A 482 -17.34 38.20 -13.52
C ASP A 482 -17.11 39.15 -14.69
N SER A 483 -16.03 39.93 -14.61
CA SER A 483 -15.64 40.84 -15.69
C SER A 483 -15.00 40.12 -16.89
N THR A 484 -14.80 38.80 -16.84
CA THR A 484 -14.10 38.05 -17.91
C THR A 484 -15.03 37.49 -19.02
N GLY A 485 -16.34 37.69 -18.90
CA GLY A 485 -17.33 37.24 -19.89
C GLY A 485 -17.53 38.13 -21.14
N ALA A 486 -16.84 39.27 -21.27
CA ALA A 486 -17.05 40.21 -22.38
C ALA A 486 -15.96 40.13 -23.48
N THR A 487 -15.75 38.96 -24.06
CA THR A 487 -15.45 38.85 -25.50
C THR A 487 -16.66 38.30 -26.22
N ALA A 488 -17.81 38.96 -26.04
CA ALA A 488 -18.92 38.85 -26.97
C ALA A 488 -18.71 39.92 -28.04
N ASN A 489 -18.61 39.48 -29.30
CA ASN A 489 -18.57 40.30 -30.50
C ASN A 489 -19.35 41.61 -30.35
N GLU A 490 -18.70 42.72 -30.69
CA GLU A 490 -19.34 44.01 -30.96
C GLU A 490 -20.54 43.81 -31.90
N SER A 491 -21.76 43.96 -31.37
CA SER A 491 -22.94 44.45 -32.10
C SER A 491 -24.17 44.37 -31.20
N SER A 492 -24.32 45.34 -30.29
CA SER A 492 -25.64 45.91 -29.97
C SER A 492 -25.51 47.04 -28.96
N ASN A 493 -25.90 48.23 -29.40
CA ASN A 493 -26.20 49.37 -28.54
C ASN A 493 -27.44 49.04 -27.70
N THR A 494 -27.26 48.42 -26.54
CA THR A 494 -28.29 48.32 -25.51
C THR A 494 -27.67 48.59 -24.15
N THR A 495 -28.01 49.76 -23.60
CA THR A 495 -27.87 50.24 -22.21
C THR A 495 -26.99 49.39 -21.27
N THR A 496 -25.76 49.87 -21.09
CA THR A 496 -24.63 49.29 -20.35
C THR A 496 -24.88 48.94 -18.87
N ALA A 497 -25.98 49.39 -18.26
CA ALA A 497 -26.29 49.12 -16.85
C ALA A 497 -27.03 47.78 -16.62
N ALA A 498 -27.80 47.29 -17.60
CA ALA A 498 -28.57 46.04 -17.47
C ALA A 498 -27.74 44.80 -17.81
N ALA A 499 -26.78 44.91 -18.74
CA ALA A 499 -25.85 43.84 -19.09
C ALA A 499 -24.81 43.58 -17.97
N ASN A 500 -24.33 44.64 -17.30
CA ASN A 500 -23.40 44.50 -16.17
C ASN A 500 -24.05 43.91 -14.90
N ALA A 501 -25.38 44.01 -14.75
CA ALA A 501 -26.10 43.33 -13.68
C ALA A 501 -26.21 41.82 -13.89
N ALA A 502 -26.02 41.32 -15.12
CA ALA A 502 -26.13 39.91 -15.47
C ALA A 502 -24.88 39.07 -15.11
N ASN A 503 -23.74 39.70 -14.82
CA ASN A 503 -22.49 39.01 -14.46
C ASN A 503 -22.21 38.96 -12.95
N ARG A 504 -23.14 39.48 -12.14
CA ARG A 504 -23.05 39.41 -10.68
C ARG A 504 -23.59 38.09 -10.17
N THR A 505 -22.73 37.35 -9.47
CA THR A 505 -23.09 36.07 -8.88
C THR A 505 -22.99 36.12 -7.37
N VAL A 506 -24.03 35.68 -6.67
CA VAL A 506 -24.03 35.50 -5.21
C VAL A 506 -24.05 34.01 -4.93
N THR A 507 -22.91 33.48 -4.48
CA THR A 507 -22.79 32.09 -4.03
C THR A 507 -22.96 32.02 -2.52
N ARG A 508 -23.87 31.18 -2.05
CA ARG A 508 -24.08 30.90 -0.62
C ARG A 508 -23.65 29.47 -0.31
N PHE A 509 -22.84 29.32 0.72
CA PHE A 509 -22.42 28.03 1.27
C PHE A 509 -23.01 27.81 2.65
N ARG A 510 -23.36 26.56 2.96
CA ARG A 510 -23.69 26.10 4.31
C ARG A 510 -22.81 24.91 4.67
N TYR A 511 -22.24 24.95 5.86
CA TYR A 511 -21.40 23.90 6.42
C TYR A 511 -22.10 23.31 7.66
N ASP A 512 -22.26 22.00 7.69
CA ASP A 512 -22.73 21.22 8.84
C ASP A 512 -21.65 20.18 9.15
N VAL A 513 -21.11 20.22 10.37
CA VAL A 513 -20.02 19.34 10.80
C VAL A 513 -20.42 18.63 12.08
N ARG A 514 -20.26 17.31 12.10
CA ARG A 514 -20.53 16.46 13.26
C ARG A 514 -19.34 15.58 13.51
N VAL A 515 -18.91 15.50 14.76
CA VAL A 515 -17.86 14.58 15.18
C VAL A 515 -18.47 13.33 15.83
N ASP A 516 -17.64 12.37 16.21
CA ASP A 516 -18.01 11.11 16.86
C ASP A 516 -18.98 10.24 16.03
N THR A 517 -18.91 10.36 14.70
CA THR A 517 -19.77 9.61 13.77
C THR A 517 -19.06 8.37 13.22
N ALA A 518 -19.78 7.27 13.01
CA ALA A 518 -19.26 6.08 12.34
C ALA A 518 -19.65 6.06 10.86
N VAL A 519 -18.81 5.45 10.02
CA VAL A 519 -19.13 5.22 8.61
C VAL A 519 -19.48 3.76 8.40
N GLU A 520 -20.69 3.51 7.93
CA GLU A 520 -21.15 2.17 7.58
C GLU A 520 -20.66 1.76 6.19
N GLN A 521 -20.47 0.46 6.01
CA GLN A 521 -20.21 -0.10 4.69
C GLN A 521 -21.50 -0.02 3.87
N PRO A 522 -21.47 0.53 2.64
CA PRO A 522 -22.65 0.51 1.77
C PRO A 522 -23.18 -0.91 1.56
N ASP A 523 -24.49 -1.11 1.71
CA ASP A 523 -25.15 -2.41 1.60
C ASP A 523 -24.85 -3.13 0.26
N ALA A 524 -24.71 -2.35 -0.82
CA ALA A 524 -24.37 -2.83 -2.15
C ALA A 524 -23.03 -3.59 -2.23
N LEU A 525 -22.11 -3.36 -1.28
CA LEU A 525 -20.84 -4.09 -1.22
C LEU A 525 -20.95 -5.44 -0.52
N GLY A 526 -22.08 -5.73 0.14
CA GLY A 526 -22.31 -6.99 0.84
C GLY A 526 -21.28 -7.29 1.94
N SER A 527 -21.06 -8.58 2.21
CA SER A 527 -20.04 -9.02 3.16
C SER A 527 -18.64 -9.00 2.53
N PRO A 528 -17.58 -8.70 3.30
CA PRO A 528 -16.23 -8.62 2.73
C PRO A 528 -15.77 -9.93 2.11
N THR A 529 -15.22 -9.86 0.89
CA THR A 529 -14.62 -11.01 0.21
C THR A 529 -13.28 -11.43 0.83
N LEU A 530 -12.77 -12.62 0.48
CA LEU A 530 -11.46 -13.09 0.95
C LEU A 530 -10.33 -12.10 0.60
N SER A 531 -10.36 -11.55 -0.62
CA SER A 531 -9.37 -10.56 -1.08
C SER A 531 -9.42 -9.27 -0.26
N GLU A 532 -10.61 -8.83 0.15
CA GLU A 532 -10.76 -7.68 1.05
C GLU A 532 -10.21 -7.99 2.44
N TRP A 533 -10.45 -9.19 2.98
CA TRP A 533 -9.86 -9.61 4.26
C TRP A 533 -8.33 -9.68 4.20
N VAL A 534 -7.77 -10.17 3.09
CA VAL A 534 -6.33 -10.17 2.85
C VAL A 534 -5.78 -8.75 2.86
N TRP A 535 -6.46 -7.79 2.21
CA TRP A 535 -6.04 -6.39 2.27
C TRP A 535 -6.22 -5.78 3.66
N ARG A 536 -7.30 -6.09 4.40
CA ARG A 536 -7.44 -5.65 5.80
C ARG A 536 -6.28 -6.15 6.66
N LEU A 537 -5.87 -7.39 6.46
CA LEU A 537 -4.72 -7.98 7.14
C LEU A 537 -3.40 -7.31 6.76
N PHE A 538 -3.20 -6.89 5.51
CA PHE A 538 -1.91 -6.34 5.07
C PHE A 538 -1.79 -4.82 5.19
N ALA A 539 -2.87 -4.10 4.94
CA ALA A 539 -2.91 -2.65 4.90
C ALA A 539 -2.89 -2.01 6.28
N TYR A 540 -3.15 -2.78 7.34
CA TYR A 540 -3.21 -2.25 8.68
C TYR A 540 -1.86 -1.85 9.24
#